data_AF-A0A718GJC2-F1
#
_entry.id   AF-A0A718GJC2-F1
#
_cell.length_a   1.000
_cell.length_b   1.000
_cell.length_c   1.000
_cell.angle_alpha   90.00
_cell.angle_beta   90.00
_cell.angle_gamma   90.00
#
_symmetry.space_group_name_H-M   'P 1'
#
loop_
_entity.id
_entity.type
_entity.pdbx_description
1 polymer ?
#
loop_
_entity_poly.entity_id
_entity_poly.type
_entity_poly.pdbx_seq_one_letter_code
_entity_poly.pdbx_strand_id
1 'polypeptide(L)'
;AISAYLGVAEPAMYSINIKYRFPMLCAMIGSGLAGLLCGLNGVMANGIGVGGLPGILSIQPTYWQVFAMAMVIAIVIPVILTTFIYQRKHRQGTLQIV
;
A
#
# COMPACT_ATOMS: atom_id res chain seq x y z
N ALA A 1 -0.84 10.12 -12.06
CA ALA A 1 -0.04 9.87 -10.84
C ALA A 1 -0.59 10.60 -9.61
N ILE A 2 -0.98 11.87 -9.72
CA ILE A 2 -1.48 12.68 -8.58
C ILE A 2 -2.76 12.09 -7.94
N SER A 3 -3.66 11.51 -8.75
CA SER A 3 -4.93 10.94 -8.25
C SER A 3 -4.75 9.77 -7.28
N ALA A 4 -3.64 9.03 -7.36
CA ALA A 4 -3.36 7.92 -6.44
C ALA A 4 -3.11 8.39 -5.00
N TYR A 5 -2.54 9.58 -4.83
CA TYR A 5 -2.30 10.16 -3.50
C TYR A 5 -3.58 10.68 -2.84
N LEU A 6 -4.60 10.99 -3.64
CA LEU A 6 -5.92 11.47 -3.22
C LEU A 6 -6.93 10.33 -2.98
N GLY A 7 -6.48 9.06 -2.97
CA GLY A 7 -7.33 7.89 -2.74
C GLY A 7 -7.95 7.28 -4.00
N VAL A 8 -7.72 7.86 -5.18
CA VAL A 8 -8.17 7.29 -6.45
C VAL A 8 -7.09 6.34 -6.99
N ALA A 9 -7.19 5.06 -6.62
CA ALA A 9 -6.21 4.02 -6.99
C ALA A 9 -6.36 3.52 -8.44
N GLU A 10 -7.44 3.87 -9.13
CA GLU A 10 -7.78 3.42 -10.49
C GLU A 10 -6.61 3.57 -11.50
N PRO A 11 -5.96 4.75 -11.66
CA PRO A 11 -4.87 4.88 -12.62
C PRO A 11 -3.63 4.04 -12.27
N ALA A 12 -3.33 3.81 -10.98
CA ALA A 12 -2.21 2.96 -10.57
C ALA A 12 -2.55 1.46 -10.71
N MET A 13 -3.81 1.10 -10.45
CA MET A 13 -4.30 -0.26 -10.56
C MET A 13 -4.32 -0.74 -12.03
N TYR A 14 -4.85 0.08 -12.94
CA TYR A 14 -4.96 -0.28 -14.35
C TYR A 14 -3.63 -0.20 -15.11
N SER A 15 -2.70 0.68 -14.73
CA SER A 15 -1.43 0.86 -15.45
C SER A 15 -0.39 -0.24 -15.20
N ILE A 16 -0.24 -0.69 -13.95
CA ILE A 16 0.84 -1.63 -13.57
C ILE A 16 0.27 -2.88 -12.87
N ASN A 17 -0.77 -2.71 -12.05
CA ASN A 17 -1.26 -3.76 -11.17
C ASN A 17 -1.98 -4.89 -11.94
N ILE A 18 -2.83 -4.55 -12.91
CA ILE A 18 -3.55 -5.54 -13.72
C ILE A 18 -2.69 -6.14 -14.85
N LYS A 19 -1.75 -5.37 -15.44
CA LYS A 19 -0.84 -5.88 -16.50
C LYS A 19 0.01 -7.05 -15.99
N TYR A 20 0.46 -6.99 -14.74
CA TYR A 20 1.39 -7.98 -14.20
C TYR A 20 0.83 -8.84 -13.06
N ARG A 21 -0.29 -8.45 -12.43
CA ARG A 21 -0.97 -9.08 -11.27
C ARG A 21 -0.14 -9.30 -10.00
N PHE A 22 1.17 -9.52 -10.10
CA PHE A 22 2.08 -9.69 -8.98
C PHE A 22 2.21 -8.46 -8.07
N PRO A 23 2.20 -7.20 -8.59
CA PRO A 23 2.32 -6.03 -7.73
C PRO A 23 1.10 -5.89 -6.81
N MET A 24 -0.06 -6.44 -7.24
CA MET A 24 -1.33 -6.31 -6.52
C MET A 24 -1.32 -7.14 -5.25
N LEU A 25 -0.87 -8.39 -5.36
CA LEU A 25 -0.71 -9.26 -4.20
C LEU A 25 0.29 -8.69 -3.20
N CYS A 26 1.39 -8.12 -3.67
CA CYS A 26 2.39 -7.49 -2.81
C CYS A 26 1.79 -6.30 -2.04
N ALA A 27 1.01 -5.47 -2.73
CA ALA A 27 0.30 -4.33 -2.12
C ALA A 27 -0.72 -4.79 -1.06
N MET A 28 -1.50 -5.83 -1.35
CA MET A 28 -2.48 -6.38 -0.40
C MET A 28 -1.82 -6.90 0.89
N ILE A 29 -0.67 -7.56 0.78
CA ILE A 29 0.07 -8.08 1.95
C ILE A 29 0.59 -6.92 2.81
N GLY A 30 1.16 -5.88 2.20
CA GLY A 30 1.63 -4.70 2.93
C GLY A 30 0.51 -3.95 3.64
N SER A 31 -0.63 -3.75 2.96
CA SER A 31 -1.82 -3.12 3.56
C SER A 31 -2.42 -3.97 4.68
N GLY A 32 -2.39 -5.30 4.57
CA GLY A 32 -2.85 -6.22 5.61
C GLY A 32 -2.00 -6.15 6.88
N LEU A 33 -0.67 -6.09 6.74
CA LEU A 33 0.24 -5.93 7.87
C LEU A 33 0.11 -4.56 8.55
N ALA A 34 -0.03 -3.50 7.76
CA ALA A 34 -0.29 -2.16 8.27
C ALA A 34 -1.63 -2.08 9.03
N GLY A 35 -2.68 -2.69 8.48
CA GLY A 35 -3.99 -2.78 9.13
C GLY A 35 -3.96 -3.61 10.42
N LEU A 36 -3.22 -4.72 10.43
CA LEU A 36 -3.01 -5.54 11.61
C LEU A 36 -2.30 -4.77 12.73
N LEU A 37 -1.25 -4.00 12.40
CA LEU A 37 -0.57 -3.15 13.37
C LEU A 37 -1.47 -2.06 13.95
N CYS A 38 -2.26 -1.39 13.11
CA CYS A 38 -3.26 -0.43 13.57
C CYS A 38 -4.34 -1.07 14.45
N GLY A 39 -4.82 -2.26 14.08
CA GLY A 39 -5.83 -3.01 14.83
C GLY A 39 -5.33 -3.50 16.19
N LEU A 40 -4.10 -4.03 16.25
CA LEU A 40 -3.49 -4.49 17.51
C LEU A 40 -3.19 -3.34 18.49
N ASN A 41 -2.87 -2.16 17.98
CA ASN A 41 -2.62 -0.97 18.80
C ASN A 41 -3.89 -0.19 19.15
N GLY A 42 -5.08 -0.68 18.76
CA GLY A 42 -6.35 -0.02 19.06
C GLY A 42 -6.48 1.36 18.44
N VAL A 43 -5.88 1.59 17.28
CA VAL A 43 -5.94 2.89 16.57
C VAL A 43 -7.39 3.18 16.21
N MET A 44 -8.02 4.08 16.96
CA MET A 44 -9.40 4.50 16.72
C MET A 44 -9.43 5.70 15.78
N ALA A 45 -10.26 5.59 14.73
CA ALA A 45 -10.60 6.72 13.88
C ALA A 45 -11.67 7.58 14.58
N ASN A 46 -11.53 8.90 14.52
CA ASN A 46 -12.46 9.87 15.09
C ASN A 46 -13.74 10.04 14.23
N GLY A 47 -13.81 9.39 13.06
CA GLY A 47 -14.92 9.45 12.11
C GLY A 47 -14.61 8.68 10.81
N ILE A 48 -15.51 8.74 9.81
CA ILE A 48 -15.25 8.20 8.46
C ILE A 48 -14.12 9.03 7.85
N GLY A 49 -12.93 8.43 7.76
CA GLY A 49 -11.74 9.13 7.32
C GLY A 49 -11.70 9.43 5.83
N VAL A 50 -11.10 10.56 5.49
CA VAL A 50 -10.77 10.93 4.12
C VAL A 50 -9.78 9.88 3.58
N GLY A 51 -10.11 9.27 2.44
CA GLY A 51 -9.26 8.25 1.80
C GLY A 51 -7.92 8.81 1.29
N GLY A 52 -6.89 7.97 1.21
CA GLY A 52 -5.56 8.32 0.67
C GLY A 52 -4.55 8.77 1.73
N LEU A 53 -3.55 9.57 1.31
CA LEU A 53 -2.59 10.20 2.24
C LEU A 53 -3.23 11.06 3.35
N PRO A 54 -4.38 11.76 3.14
CA PRO A 54 -5.01 12.53 4.21
C PRO A 54 -5.72 11.69 5.29
N GLY A 55 -5.68 10.34 5.21
CA GLY A 55 -6.23 9.45 6.24
C GLY A 55 -5.68 9.68 7.66
N ILE A 56 -4.48 10.26 7.78
CA ILE A 56 -3.89 10.73 9.05
C ILE A 56 -4.82 11.70 9.80
N LEU A 57 -5.53 12.56 9.07
CA LEU A 57 -6.40 13.58 9.67
C LEU A 57 -7.67 12.99 10.31
N SER A 58 -8.00 11.74 9.98
CA SER A 58 -9.14 11.04 10.57
C SER A 58 -8.81 10.30 11.86
N ILE A 59 -7.54 10.23 12.24
CA ILE A 59 -7.06 9.43 13.36
C ILE A 59 -6.77 10.34 14.54
N GLN A 60 -7.06 9.86 15.76
CA GLN A 60 -6.76 10.60 16.97
C GLN A 60 -5.26 10.95 17.03
N PRO A 61 -4.88 12.18 17.40
CA PRO A 61 -3.48 12.63 17.42
C PRO A 61 -2.56 11.72 18.24
N THR A 62 -3.10 11.08 19.28
CA THR A 62 -2.41 10.11 20.13
C THR A 62 -1.87 8.91 19.36
N TYR A 63 -2.52 8.52 18.25
CA TYR A 63 -2.15 7.36 17.43
C TYR A 63 -1.42 7.74 16.14
N TRP A 64 -1.11 9.01 15.92
CA TRP A 64 -0.41 9.47 14.70
C TRP A 64 0.94 8.78 14.50
N GLN A 65 1.69 8.51 15.56
CA GLN A 65 2.98 7.81 15.47
C GLN A 65 2.81 6.36 14.99
N VAL A 66 1.82 5.64 15.55
CA VAL A 66 1.52 4.26 15.17
C VAL A 66 1.03 4.20 13.73
N PHE A 67 0.17 5.14 13.33
CA PHE A 67 -0.33 5.22 11.96
C PHE A 67 0.77 5.59 10.96
N ALA A 68 1.66 6.53 11.29
CA ALA A 68 2.81 6.85 10.46
C ALA A 68 3.70 5.61 10.26
N MET A 69 3.92 4.83 11.31
CA MET A 69 4.68 3.58 11.22
C MET A 69 3.96 2.53 10.36
N ALA A 70 2.64 2.40 10.50
CA ALA A 70 1.83 1.53 9.65
C ALA A 70 1.86 1.97 8.18
N MET A 71 1.83 3.27 7.88
CA MET A 71 1.97 3.81 6.53
C MET A 71 3.33 3.53 5.92
N VAL A 72 4.42 3.67 6.70
CA VAL A 72 5.76 3.28 6.26
C VAL A 72 5.77 1.80 5.88
N ILE A 73 5.17 0.94 6.69
CA ILE A 73 5.10 -0.50 6.44
C ILE A 73 4.26 -0.80 5.19
N ALA A 74 3.12 -0.11 5.01
CA ALA A 74 2.25 -0.25 3.84
C ALA A 74 2.93 0.19 2.53
N ILE A 75 3.97 1.03 2.57
CA ILE A 75 4.73 1.44 1.39
C ILE A 75 5.96 0.55 1.21
N VAL A 76 6.74 0.33 2.27
CA VAL A 76 8.03 -0.37 2.22
C VAL A 76 7.84 -1.85 1.89
N ILE A 77 6.87 -2.53 2.52
CA ILE A 77 6.67 -3.97 2.30
C ILE A 77 6.29 -4.27 0.84
N PRO A 78 5.28 -3.59 0.23
CA PRO A 78 4.95 -3.82 -1.17
C PRO A 78 6.07 -3.47 -2.11
N VAL A 79 6.83 -2.40 -1.86
CA VAL A 79 7.97 -2.01 -2.70
C VAL A 79 9.05 -3.10 -2.68
N ILE A 80 9.46 -3.55 -1.49
CA ILE A 80 10.48 -4.61 -1.35
C ILE A 80 10.01 -5.91 -2.02
N LEU A 81 8.78 -6.36 -1.74
CA LEU A 81 8.21 -7.57 -2.35
C LEU A 81 8.11 -7.46 -3.87
N THR A 82 7.63 -6.32 -4.37
CA THR A 82 7.47 -6.08 -5.82
C THR A 82 8.82 -6.06 -6.51
N THR A 83 9.83 -5.39 -5.95
CA THR A 83 11.20 -5.36 -6.51
C THR A 83 11.84 -6.75 -6.48
N PHE A 84 11.68 -7.51 -5.39
CA PHE A 84 12.24 -8.86 -5.28
C PHE A 84 11.60 -9.83 -6.28
N ILE A 85 10.28 -9.82 -6.40
CA ILE A 85 9.55 -10.65 -7.38
C ILE A 85 9.87 -10.20 -8.80
N TYR A 86 10.00 -8.90 -9.06
CA TYR A 86 10.39 -8.36 -10.35
C TYR A 86 11.79 -8.86 -10.76
N GLN A 87 12.78 -8.74 -9.88
CA GLN A 87 14.15 -9.25 -10.09
C GLN A 87 14.15 -10.76 -10.35
N ARG A 88 13.32 -11.52 -9.62
CA ARG A 88 13.18 -12.97 -9.81
C ARG A 88 12.53 -13.32 -11.15
N LYS A 89 11.48 -12.62 -11.57
CA LYS A 89 10.82 -12.83 -12.87
C LYS A 89 11.67 -12.34 -14.05
N HIS A 90 12.45 -11.28 -13.86
CA HIS A 90 13.44 -10.81 -14.85
C HIS A 90 14.54 -11.85 -15.06
N ARG A 91 15.01 -12.50 -13.99
CA ARG A 91 15.99 -13.61 -14.08
C ARG A 91 15.45 -14.84 -14.80
N GLN A 92 14.15 -15.10 -14.71
CA GLN A 92 13.49 -16.24 -15.36
C GLN A 92 13.10 -15.99 -16.83
N GLY A 93 13.40 -14.80 -17.39
CA GLY A 93 13.15 -14.50 -18.81
C GLY A 93 11.67 -14.48 -19.24
N THR A 94 10.74 -14.55 -18.28
CA THR A 94 9.29 -14.70 -18.55
C THR A 94 8.52 -13.38 -18.51
N LEU A 95 9.22 -12.25 -18.44
CA LEU A 95 8.58 -10.95 -18.60
C LEU A 95 8.28 -10.78 -20.09
N GLN A 96 7.08 -11.17 -20.51
CA GLN A 96 6.56 -10.76 -21.81
C GLN A 96 6.46 -9.24 -21.80
N ILE A 97 7.46 -8.64 -22.44
CA ILE A 97 7.41 -7.28 -22.94
C ILE A 97 6.44 -7.36 -24.12
N VAL A 98 5.14 -7.20 -23.82
CA VAL A 98 4.20 -6.72 -24.84
C VAL A 98 4.51 -5.27 -25.06
#